data_AF-A0A285JJ57-F1
#
_entry.id   AF-A0A285JJ57-F1
#
_cell.length_a   1.000
_cell.length_b   1.000
_cell.length_c   1.000
_cell.angle_alpha   90.00
_cell.angle_beta   90.00
_cell.angle_gamma   90.00
#
_symmetry.space_group_name_H-M   'P 1'
#
loop_
_entity.id
_entity.type
_entity.pdbx_description
1 polymer ?
#
loop_
_entity_poly.entity_id
_entity_poly.type
_entity_poly.pdbx_seq_one_letter_code
_entity_poly.pdbx_strand_id
1 'polypeptide(L)'
;MTYRAAPEEIDVGGPVVAAILEDRTAEDVLATAFAQARDREVPLRVLIAGAAASGDSAAVRAAIERWAGRYPDVTCSVSARAGLDAAITVAAGARRCGLVVAGPPAGARDASVLRALRHRVRCPLTVTSCRVKK
;
A
#
# COMPACT_ATOMS: atom_id res chain seq x y z
N MET A 1 -18.18 -31.51 -15.79
CA MET A 1 -18.06 -30.09 -16.21
C MET A 1 -16.93 -29.49 -15.38
N THR A 2 -15.71 -29.54 -15.91
CA THR A 2 -14.48 -29.28 -15.13
C THR A 2 -14.16 -27.79 -15.21
N TYR A 3 -14.35 -27.06 -14.10
CA TYR A 3 -14.04 -25.63 -14.01
C TYR A 3 -12.52 -25.44 -14.02
N ARG A 4 -11.94 -25.16 -15.19
CA ARG A 4 -10.54 -24.76 -15.34
C ARG A 4 -10.48 -23.28 -14.98
N ALA A 5 -10.00 -22.95 -13.78
CA ALA A 5 -9.69 -21.57 -13.42
C ALA A 5 -8.75 -21.01 -14.49
N ALA A 6 -9.19 -19.97 -15.20
CA ALA A 6 -8.31 -19.24 -16.10
C ALA A 6 -7.10 -18.74 -15.28
N PRO A 7 -5.88 -18.71 -15.85
CA PRO A 7 -4.78 -18.05 -15.17
C PRO A 7 -5.23 -16.61 -14.87
N GLU A 8 -5.34 -16.25 -13.59
CA GLU A 8 -5.65 -14.89 -13.17
C GLU A 8 -4.51 -14.00 -13.68
N GLU A 9 -4.73 -13.38 -14.84
CA GLU A 9 -3.86 -12.37 -15.40
C GLU A 9 -3.62 -11.32 -14.31
N ILE A 10 -2.35 -11.08 -14.00
CA ILE A 10 -1.96 -9.96 -13.18
C ILE A 10 -2.40 -8.73 -13.99
N ASP A 11 -3.46 -8.07 -13.55
CA ASP A 11 -3.96 -6.87 -14.19
C ASP A 11 -2.93 -5.75 -13.99
N VAL A 12 -1.99 -5.65 -14.93
CA VAL A 12 -0.87 -4.70 -14.90
C VAL A 12 -1.39 -3.25 -14.99
N GLY A 13 -2.65 -3.07 -15.43
CA GLY A 13 -3.37 -1.79 -15.44
C GLY A 13 -4.17 -1.49 -14.17
N GLY A 14 -4.09 -2.36 -13.14
CA GLY A 14 -4.75 -2.12 -11.87
C GLY A 14 -4.12 -0.96 -11.06
N PRO A 15 -4.86 -0.34 -10.13
CA PRO A 15 -4.37 0.71 -9.25
C PRO A 15 -3.07 0.35 -8.54
N VAL A 16 -2.31 1.37 -8.14
CA VAL A 16 -1.24 1.21 -7.15
C VAL A 16 -1.85 1.23 -5.76
N VAL A 17 -1.40 0.36 -4.87
CA VAL A 17 -1.80 0.33 -3.46
C VAL A 17 -0.62 0.75 -2.59
N ALA A 18 -0.76 1.83 -1.83
CA ALA A 18 0.17 2.21 -0.77
C ALA A 18 -0.29 1.59 0.56
N ALA A 19 0.47 0.64 1.10
CA ALA A 19 0.21 0.00 2.38
C ALA A 19 1.05 0.66 3.48
N ILE A 20 0.39 1.48 4.31
CA ILE A 20 1.01 2.18 5.44
C ILE A 20 0.69 1.41 6.72
N LEU A 21 1.72 0.76 7.27
CA LEU A 21 1.64 0.00 8.53
C LEU A 21 2.08 0.82 9.74
N GLU A 22 3.00 1.76 9.50
CA GLU A 22 3.54 2.69 10.51
C GLU A 22 3.76 4.09 9.92
N ASP A 23 3.46 5.11 10.73
CA ASP A 23 3.52 6.53 10.36
C ASP A 23 4.90 6.96 9.84
N ARG A 24 5.98 6.48 10.48
CA ARG A 24 7.35 6.86 10.13
C ARG A 24 7.77 6.44 8.71
N THR A 25 7.08 5.47 8.12
CA THR A 25 7.34 5.00 6.75
C THR A 25 6.43 5.65 5.72
N ALA A 26 5.40 6.39 6.17
CA ALA A 26 4.36 6.93 5.30
C ALA A 26 4.93 7.82 4.18
N GLU A 27 5.90 8.68 4.49
CA GLU A 27 6.53 9.57 3.49
C GLU A 27 7.17 8.80 2.34
N ASP A 28 8.02 7.82 2.65
CA ASP A 28 8.76 7.07 1.63
C ASP A 28 7.82 6.19 0.80
N VAL A 29 6.80 5.61 1.45
CA VAL A 29 5.76 4.82 0.80
C VAL A 29 4.93 5.68 -0.14
N LEU A 30 4.45 6.84 0.32
CA LEU A 30 3.66 7.76 -0.50
C LEU A 30 4.48 8.30 -1.66
N ALA A 31 5.73 8.73 -1.42
CA ALA A 31 6.63 9.20 -2.48
C ALA A 31 6.76 8.18 -3.62
N THR A 32 7.02 6.92 -3.26
CA THR A 32 7.18 5.84 -4.23
C THR A 32 5.87 5.48 -4.90
N ALA A 33 4.77 5.41 -4.15
CA ALA A 33 3.47 5.01 -4.68
C ALA A 33 2.87 6.06 -5.61
N PHE A 34 2.98 7.35 -5.30
CA PHE A 34 2.54 8.44 -6.19
C PHE A 34 3.36 8.49 -7.48
N ALA A 35 4.69 8.32 -7.38
CA ALA A 35 5.54 8.24 -8.57
C ALA A 35 5.11 7.06 -9.47
N GLN A 36 4.94 5.87 -8.89
CA GLN A 36 4.50 4.70 -9.64
C GLN A 36 3.09 4.84 -10.22
N ALA A 37 2.16 5.45 -9.49
CA ALA A 37 0.79 5.68 -9.96
C ALA A 37 0.77 6.64 -11.16
N ARG A 38 1.55 7.72 -11.08
CA ARG A 38 1.73 8.69 -12.17
C ARG A 38 2.37 8.06 -13.40
N ASP A 39 3.50 7.36 -13.23
CA ASP A 39 4.23 6.75 -14.35
C ASP A 39 3.41 5.70 -15.10
N ARG A 40 2.44 5.08 -14.41
CA ARG A 40 1.54 4.07 -14.97
C ARG A 40 0.19 4.63 -15.39
N GLU A 41 -0.09 5.90 -15.13
CA GLU A 41 -1.38 6.56 -15.36
C GLU A 41 -2.57 5.82 -14.70
N VAL A 42 -2.36 5.28 -13.49
CA VAL A 42 -3.38 4.53 -12.74
C VAL A 42 -3.73 5.22 -11.42
N PRO A 43 -4.93 4.99 -10.86
CA PRO A 43 -5.30 5.53 -9.57
C PRO A 43 -4.46 4.94 -8.42
N LEU A 44 -4.31 5.72 -7.36
CA LEU A 44 -3.66 5.33 -6.11
C LEU A 44 -4.70 5.04 -5.02
N ARG A 45 -4.53 3.91 -4.33
CA ARG A 45 -5.29 3.57 -3.11
C ARG A 45 -4.34 3.52 -1.92
N VAL A 46 -4.55 4.37 -0.94
CA VAL A 46 -3.82 4.37 0.32
C VAL A 46 -4.58 3.55 1.35
N LEU A 47 -3.96 2.48 1.84
CA LEU A 47 -4.48 1.61 2.88
C LEU A 47 -3.67 1.83 4.15
N ILE A 48 -4.33 2.33 5.19
CA ILE A 48 -3.76 2.52 6.52
C ILE A 48 -4.24 1.35 7.40
N ALA A 49 -3.29 0.57 7.91
CA ALA A 49 -3.56 -0.61 8.73
C ALA A 49 -2.53 -0.72 9.87
N GLY A 50 -2.73 -1.65 10.80
CA GLY A 50 -1.78 -1.89 11.88
C GLY A 50 -1.69 -0.73 12.87
N ALA A 51 -0.47 -0.41 13.33
CA ALA A 51 -0.24 0.63 14.32
C ALA A 51 -0.64 2.02 13.79
N ALA A 52 -0.39 2.28 12.50
CA ALA A 52 -0.79 3.54 11.84
C ALA A 52 -2.32 3.77 11.82
N ALA A 53 -3.12 2.70 11.88
CA ALA A 53 -4.58 2.81 11.92
C ALA A 53 -5.14 3.04 13.33
N SER A 54 -4.35 2.78 14.37
CA SER A 54 -4.77 2.89 15.78
C SER A 54 -4.43 4.23 16.43
N GLY A 55 -3.46 4.97 15.89
CA GLY A 55 -3.10 6.32 16.33
C GLY A 55 -3.86 7.40 15.56
N ASP A 56 -4.03 8.56 16.20
CA ASP A 56 -4.57 9.78 15.57
C ASP A 56 -3.66 10.20 14.41
N SER A 57 -3.94 9.61 13.25
CA SER A 57 -3.10 9.57 12.04
C SER A 57 -3.05 10.93 11.32
N ALA A 58 -3.15 12.04 12.06
CA ALA A 58 -3.11 13.40 11.53
C ALA A 58 -1.83 13.64 10.73
N ALA A 59 -0.70 13.11 11.17
CA ALA A 59 0.56 13.15 10.43
C ALA A 59 0.48 12.41 9.10
N VAL A 60 -0.09 11.19 9.08
CA VAL A 60 -0.26 10.40 7.84
C VAL A 60 -1.26 11.08 6.90
N ARG A 61 -2.36 11.62 7.41
CA ARG A 61 -3.34 12.37 6.61
C ARG A 61 -2.72 13.63 6.00
N ALA A 62 -2.01 14.43 6.80
CA ALA A 62 -1.30 15.62 6.31
C ALA A 62 -0.26 15.26 5.24
N ALA A 63 0.45 14.13 5.40
CA ALA A 63 1.35 13.63 4.37
C ALA A 63 0.59 13.25 3.08
N ILE A 64 -0.52 12.52 3.19
CA ILE A 64 -1.36 12.16 2.04
C ILE A 64 -1.86 13.40 1.31
N GLU A 65 -2.41 14.38 2.02
CA GLU A 65 -2.92 15.63 1.43
C GLU A 65 -1.81 16.40 0.71
N ARG A 66 -0.62 16.51 1.33
CA ARG A 66 0.53 17.17 0.71
C ARG A 66 1.00 16.47 -0.56
N TRP A 67 1.05 15.13 -0.55
CA TRP A 67 1.44 14.37 -1.74
C TRP A 67 0.36 14.40 -2.83
N ALA A 68 -0.92 14.31 -2.46
CA ALA A 68 -2.03 14.47 -3.40
C ALA A 68 -2.01 15.85 -4.08
N GLY A 69 -1.71 16.92 -3.34
CA GLY A 69 -1.55 18.25 -3.92
C GLY A 69 -0.35 18.38 -4.87
N ARG A 70 0.69 17.57 -4.70
CA ARG A 70 1.86 17.52 -5.59
C ARG A 70 1.62 16.70 -6.87
N TYR A 71 0.66 15.78 -6.84
CA TYR A 71 0.29 14.89 -7.95
C TYR A 71 -1.21 15.02 -8.25
N PRO A 72 -1.68 16.19 -8.73
CA PRO A 72 -3.10 16.44 -8.96
C PRO A 72 -3.70 15.57 -10.08
N ASP A 73 -2.84 15.01 -10.94
CA ASP A 73 -3.17 14.06 -12.00
C ASP A 73 -3.45 12.64 -11.49
N VAL A 74 -2.99 12.30 -10.28
CA VAL A 74 -3.19 10.98 -9.69
C VAL A 74 -4.45 10.98 -8.82
N THR A 75 -5.48 10.25 -9.26
CA THR A 75 -6.68 10.03 -8.44
C THR A 75 -6.32 9.20 -7.20
N CYS A 76 -6.40 9.81 -6.02
CA CYS A 76 -6.06 9.19 -4.74
C CYS A 76 -7.30 8.90 -3.90
N SER A 77 -7.38 7.69 -3.35
CA SER A 77 -8.42 7.29 -2.38
C SER A 77 -7.77 6.74 -1.11
N VAL A 78 -8.36 7.02 0.05
CA VAL A 78 -7.79 6.64 1.35
C VAL A 78 -8.76 5.73 2.09
N SER A 79 -8.25 4.65 2.68
CA SER A 79 -9.03 3.77 3.56
C SER A 79 -8.19 3.40 4.78
N ALA A 80 -8.74 3.67 5.96
CA ALA A 80 -8.15 3.25 7.23
C ALA A 80 -9.04 2.18 7.87
N ARG A 81 -8.43 1.09 8.35
CA ARG A 81 -9.14 0.05 9.10
C ARG A 81 -8.37 -0.27 10.37
N ALA A 82 -8.88 0.25 11.50
CA ALA A 82 -8.43 -0.13 12.82
C ALA A 82 -9.07 -1.46 13.25
N GLY A 83 -8.36 -2.27 14.05
CA GLY A 83 -8.91 -3.46 14.69
C GLY A 83 -9.01 -4.74 13.83
N LEU A 84 -8.63 -4.68 12.55
CA LEU A 84 -8.48 -5.85 11.68
C LEU A 84 -7.01 -6.21 11.48
N ASP A 85 -6.73 -7.48 11.16
CA ASP A 85 -5.40 -7.92 10.81
C ASP A 85 -4.89 -7.17 9.56
N ALA A 86 -3.74 -6.50 9.70
CA ALA A 86 -3.21 -5.64 8.65
C ALA A 86 -2.89 -6.40 7.36
N ALA A 87 -2.45 -7.66 7.44
CA ALA A 87 -2.19 -8.47 6.26
C ALA A 87 -3.50 -8.83 5.55
N ILE A 88 -4.57 -9.11 6.28
CA ILE A 88 -5.91 -9.34 5.70
C ILE A 88 -6.44 -8.08 5.04
N THR A 89 -6.40 -6.93 5.72
CA THR A 89 -6.88 -5.65 5.18
C THR A 89 -6.17 -5.29 3.88
N VAL A 90 -4.84 -5.35 3.88
CA VAL A 90 -4.04 -4.99 2.70
C VAL A 90 -4.22 -6.02 1.59
N ALA A 91 -4.22 -7.33 1.89
CA ALA A 91 -4.45 -8.36 0.87
C ALA A 91 -5.84 -8.27 0.24
N ALA A 92 -6.88 -7.94 1.01
CA ALA A 92 -8.23 -7.74 0.49
C ALA A 92 -8.30 -6.51 -0.43
N GLY A 93 -7.69 -5.39 -0.03
CA GLY A 93 -7.62 -4.17 -0.86
C GLY A 93 -6.74 -4.31 -2.10
N ALA A 94 -5.80 -5.26 -2.09
CA ALA A 94 -4.85 -5.52 -3.17
C ALA A 94 -5.33 -6.54 -4.22
N ARG A 95 -6.53 -7.13 -4.10
CA ARG A 95 -7.00 -8.20 -5.01
C ARG A 95 -7.09 -7.82 -6.49
N ARG A 96 -7.16 -6.52 -6.80
CA ARG A 96 -7.24 -5.98 -8.18
C ARG A 96 -6.30 -4.79 -8.34
N CYS A 97 -5.07 -4.91 -7.85
CA CYS A 97 -4.06 -3.86 -7.98
C CYS A 97 -2.88 -4.35 -8.81
N GLY A 98 -2.27 -3.44 -9.58
CA GLY A 98 -1.12 -3.75 -10.41
C GLY A 98 0.20 -3.70 -9.63
N LEU A 99 0.19 -3.10 -8.43
CA LEU A 99 1.35 -2.95 -7.56
C LEU A 99 0.94 -2.68 -6.11
N VAL A 100 1.61 -3.31 -5.15
CA VAL A 100 1.58 -2.90 -3.74
C VAL A 100 2.92 -2.29 -3.38
N VAL A 101 2.90 -1.12 -2.73
CA VAL A 101 4.06 -0.43 -2.18
C VAL A 101 3.92 -0.40 -0.67
N ALA A 102 4.93 -0.88 0.05
CA ALA A 102 4.94 -0.91 1.51
C ALA A 102 6.27 -0.40 2.08
N GLY A 103 6.24 0.04 3.34
CA GLY A 103 7.44 0.46 4.06
C GLY A 103 8.32 -0.73 4.45
N PRO A 104 9.60 -0.49 4.78
CA PRO A 104 10.44 -1.53 5.36
C PRO A 104 9.89 -1.96 6.72
N PRO A 105 10.06 -3.24 7.10
CA PRO A 105 9.56 -3.71 8.38
C PRO A 105 10.28 -3.04 9.53
N ALA A 106 9.48 -2.44 10.39
CA ALA A 106 9.87 -1.78 11.63
C ALA A 106 10.35 -2.70 12.76
N GLY A 107 9.90 -3.95 12.72
CA GLY A 107 10.03 -4.94 13.76
C GLY A 107 9.40 -6.26 13.34
N ALA A 108 9.37 -7.23 14.26
CA ALA A 108 8.94 -8.60 13.96
C ALA A 108 7.49 -8.71 13.46
N ARG A 109 6.58 -7.86 13.97
CA ARG A 109 5.18 -7.83 13.55
C ARG A 109 5.04 -7.40 12.09
N ASP A 110 5.66 -6.28 11.72
CA ASP A 110 5.63 -5.76 10.35
C ASP A 110 6.32 -6.69 9.38
N ALA A 111 7.44 -7.30 9.78
CA ALA A 111 8.10 -8.33 8.98
C ALA A 111 7.17 -9.53 8.70
N SER A 112 6.38 -9.93 9.70
CA SER A 112 5.39 -11.00 9.56
C SER A 112 4.23 -10.60 8.65
N VAL A 113 3.75 -9.34 8.75
CA VAL A 113 2.72 -8.79 7.86
C VAL A 113 3.23 -8.75 6.42
N LEU A 114 4.41 -8.20 6.17
CA LEU A 114 5.01 -8.16 4.82
C LEU A 114 5.24 -9.56 4.26
N ARG A 115 5.69 -10.50 5.09
CA ARG A 115 5.83 -11.91 4.69
C ARG A 115 4.48 -12.50 4.31
N ALA A 116 3.44 -12.29 5.12
CA ALA A 116 2.10 -12.76 4.83
C ALA A 116 1.56 -12.12 3.53
N LEU A 117 1.83 -10.83 3.30
CA LEU A 117 1.45 -10.14 2.06
C LEU A 117 2.13 -10.76 0.85
N ARG A 118 3.45 -11.01 0.89
CA ARG A 118 4.18 -11.69 -0.20
C ARG A 118 3.55 -13.02 -0.62
N HIS A 119 2.92 -13.74 0.32
CA HIS A 119 2.28 -15.02 0.03
C HIS A 119 0.80 -14.88 -0.40
N ARG A 120 0.15 -13.76 -0.11
CA ARG A 120 -1.30 -13.57 -0.32
C ARG A 120 -1.64 -12.66 -1.49
N VAL A 121 -0.80 -11.66 -1.77
CA VAL A 121 -1.01 -10.75 -2.89
C VAL A 121 -0.53 -11.42 -4.16
N ARG A 122 -1.32 -11.29 -5.23
CA ARG A 122 -1.01 -11.86 -6.55
C ARG A 122 -0.32 -10.86 -7.48
N CYS A 123 0.03 -9.70 -6.96
CA CYS A 123 0.67 -8.62 -7.68
C CYS A 123 2.07 -8.37 -7.12
N PRO A 124 2.92 -7.64 -7.88
CA PRO A 124 4.21 -7.21 -7.38
C PRO A 124 4.09 -6.43 -6.06
N LEU A 125 4.97 -6.75 -5.10
CA LEU A 125 5.12 -6.03 -3.84
C LEU A 125 6.50 -5.37 -3.81
N THR A 126 6.52 -4.04 -3.82
CA THR A 126 7.72 -3.23 -3.65
C THR A 126 7.82 -2.77 -2.20
N VAL A 127 8.97 -3.02 -1.58
CA VAL A 127 9.29 -2.51 -0.24
C VAL A 127 10.23 -1.33 -0.41
N THR A 128 9.85 -0.17 0.13
CA THR A 128 10.70 1.02 0.07
C THR A 128 11.89 0.86 1.01
N SER A 129 13.04 1.42 0.61
CA SER A 129 14.16 1.59 1.53
C SER A 129 13.94 2.88 2.31
N CYS A 130 13.65 2.82 3.61
CA CYS A 130 13.69 4.02 4.44
C CYS A 130 15.10 4.59 4.38
N ARG A 131 15.26 5.83 3.91
CA ARG A 131 16.45 6.60 4.25
C ARG A 131 16.28 7.04 5.70
N VAL A 132 16.86 6.28 6.62
CA VAL A 132 17.00 6.72 8.01
C VAL A 132 17.80 8.03 7.98
N LYS A 133 17.12 9.17 8.16
CA LYS A 133 17.80 10.41 8.51
C LYS A 133 18.27 10.25 9.95
N LYS A 134 19.59 10.06 10.11
CA LYS A 134 20.29 10.18 11.40
C LYS A 134 20.20 11.61 11.91
#